data_AF-A0A536A7V1-F1
#
_entry.id   AF-A0A536A7V1-F1
#
_cell.length_a   1.000
_cell.length_b   1.000
_cell.length_c   1.000
_cell.angle_alpha   90.00
_cell.angle_beta   90.00
_cell.angle_gamma   90.00
#
_symmetry.space_group_name_H-M   'P 1'
#
loop_
_entity.id
_entity.type
_entity.pdbx_description
1 polymer ?
#
loop_
_entity_poly.entity_id
_entity_poly.type
_entity_poly.pdbx_seq_one_letter_code
_entity_poly.pdbx_strand_id
1 'polypeptide(L)'
;MAQFVESEIRRLYEENQWAIGALNVQGDDAMSDERDPTLELQALVEQLGAGNWRMALEAETALVRAGQAGIEAALWGLAHPNARVRRGCAGFMDHHGTDACFAALQWTALHDPAPSVRRVAVHSASCQRCKPCPLTGDLVGLLAQMALSDTNRRMRENAIGGLRHQPQDARAVAAMETILRTETDPRLRREAHHALKHQDPNYRARVDAQARERGIATARARKEQQLLRQSTGEL
;
A
#
# COMPACT_ATOMS: atom_id res chain seq x y z
N MET A 1 -8.74 31.01 3.51
CA MET A 1 -8.14 29.79 2.93
C MET A 1 -8.37 28.55 3.80
N ALA A 2 -8.16 28.58 5.12
CA ALA A 2 -8.39 27.42 5.99
C ALA A 2 -9.87 26.93 6.01
N GLN A 3 -10.83 27.87 6.04
CA GLN A 3 -12.27 27.54 6.04
C GLN A 3 -12.77 26.93 4.71
N PHE A 4 -12.07 27.15 3.60
CA PHE A 4 -12.45 26.60 2.29
C PHE A 4 -11.95 25.15 2.12
N VAL A 5 -10.81 24.82 2.72
CA VAL A 5 -10.27 23.45 2.72
C VAL A 5 -11.12 22.54 3.63
N GLU A 6 -11.63 23.09 4.74
CA GLU A 6 -12.49 22.36 5.68
C GLU A 6 -13.88 22.05 5.08
N SER A 7 -14.43 22.97 4.27
CA SER A 7 -15.68 22.74 3.54
C SER A 7 -15.53 21.72 2.40
N GLU A 8 -14.39 21.72 1.70
CA GLU A 8 -14.11 20.76 0.63
C GLU A 8 -13.90 19.34 1.19
N ILE A 9 -13.23 19.21 2.34
CA ILE A 9 -13.07 17.93 3.03
C ILE A 9 -14.43 17.41 3.51
N ARG A 10 -15.28 18.26 4.12
CA ARG A 10 -16.63 17.86 4.55
C ARG A 10 -17.51 17.44 3.38
N ARG A 11 -17.44 18.15 2.26
CA ARG A 11 -18.15 17.79 1.03
C ARG A 11 -17.67 16.45 0.45
N LEU A 12 -16.36 16.19 0.46
CA LEU A 12 -15.80 14.88 0.09
C LEU A 12 -16.22 13.78 1.08
N TYR A 13 -16.45 14.09 2.36
CA TYR A 13 -17.05 13.14 3.31
C TYR A 13 -18.50 12.81 2.95
N GLU A 14 -19.32 13.82 2.70
CA GLU A 14 -20.75 13.67 2.36
C GLU A 14 -20.96 12.98 1.00
N GLU A 15 -20.14 13.29 -0.01
CA GLU A 15 -20.21 12.67 -1.34
C GLU A 15 -19.71 11.21 -1.33
N ASN A 16 -18.79 10.84 -0.43
CA ASN A 16 -18.26 9.47 -0.32
C ASN A 16 -19.08 8.55 0.60
N GLN A 17 -19.95 9.10 1.45
CA GLN A 17 -20.88 8.31 2.28
C GLN A 17 -21.85 7.48 1.40
N TRP A 18 -22.13 7.94 0.18
CA TRP A 18 -22.93 7.22 -0.82
C TRP A 18 -22.16 6.13 -1.59
N ALA A 19 -20.83 6.25 -1.71
CA ALA A 19 -20.02 5.27 -2.44
C ALA A 19 -19.81 3.95 -1.65
N ILE A 20 -19.84 4.03 -0.32
CA ILE A 20 -19.74 2.86 0.57
C ILE A 20 -21.09 2.11 0.66
N GLY A 21 -22.22 2.82 0.54
CA GLY A 21 -23.56 2.22 0.58
C GLY A 21 -23.98 1.43 -0.67
N ALA A 22 -23.26 1.55 -1.79
CA ALA A 22 -23.72 1.03 -3.09
C ALA A 22 -23.34 -0.44 -3.39
N LEU A 23 -22.64 -1.15 -2.49
CA LEU A 23 -22.17 -2.52 -2.75
C LEU A 23 -22.92 -3.65 -2.01
N ASN A 24 -23.95 -3.34 -1.21
CA ASN A 24 -24.80 -4.36 -0.59
C ASN A 24 -26.21 -4.34 -1.19
N VAL A 25 -26.40 -5.17 -2.22
CA VAL A 25 -27.73 -5.48 -2.75
C VAL A 25 -28.28 -6.72 -2.03
N GLN A 26 -29.44 -6.49 -1.39
CA GLN A 26 -30.47 -7.42 -0.90
C GLN A 26 -30.36 -7.98 0.53
N GLY A 27 -31.20 -7.41 1.41
CA GLY A 27 -31.64 -8.03 2.66
C GLY A 27 -32.10 -7.01 3.71
N ASP A 28 -33.38 -6.63 3.65
CA ASP A 28 -34.23 -6.05 4.70
C ASP A 28 -33.83 -4.74 5.42
N ASP A 29 -34.54 -3.68 5.04
CA ASP A 29 -35.19 -2.68 5.89
C ASP A 29 -34.73 -2.54 7.35
N ALA A 30 -33.58 -1.89 7.54
CA ALA A 30 -33.34 -1.01 8.66
C ALA A 30 -32.32 0.05 8.23
N MET A 31 -32.80 1.29 8.07
CA MET A 31 -31.97 2.49 8.04
C MET A 31 -31.14 2.54 9.33
N SER A 32 -29.93 1.96 9.35
CA SER A 32 -29.01 2.13 10.46
C SER A 32 -28.37 3.50 10.30
N ASP A 33 -28.92 4.48 11.02
CA ASP A 33 -28.13 5.56 11.62
C ASP A 33 -26.76 4.98 12.01
N GLU A 34 -25.69 5.43 11.36
CA GLU A 34 -24.30 5.14 11.74
C GLU A 34 -24.12 5.64 13.18
N ARG A 35 -24.36 4.77 14.16
CA ARG A 35 -24.19 5.13 15.56
C ARG A 35 -22.71 5.32 15.79
N ASP A 36 -22.31 6.57 16.02
CA ASP A 36 -20.99 6.90 16.52
C ASP A 36 -20.61 5.93 17.66
N PRO A 37 -19.36 5.47 17.73
CA PRO A 37 -18.90 4.64 18.84
C PRO A 37 -19.19 5.33 20.18
N THR A 38 -19.36 4.54 21.24
CA THR A 38 -19.53 5.12 22.58
C THR A 38 -18.35 6.03 22.92
N LEU A 39 -18.56 7.04 23.79
CA LEU A 39 -17.50 7.96 24.22
C LEU A 39 -16.28 7.22 24.79
N GLU A 40 -16.50 6.06 25.41
CA GLU A 40 -15.43 5.18 25.89
C GLU A 40 -14.59 4.62 24.73
N LEU A 41 -15.23 4.09 23.68
CA LEU A 41 -14.53 3.58 22.50
C LEU A 41 -13.84 4.70 21.73
N GLN A 42 -14.43 5.89 21.65
CA GLN A 42 -13.79 7.08 21.07
C GLN A 42 -12.49 7.46 21.82
N ALA A 43 -12.53 7.45 23.15
CA ALA A 43 -11.34 7.72 23.97
C ALA A 43 -10.24 6.67 23.77
N LEU A 44 -10.60 5.39 23.59
CA LEU A 44 -9.65 4.33 23.26
C LEU A 44 -9.04 4.54 21.87
N VAL A 45 -9.84 4.94 20.89
CA VAL A 45 -9.37 5.30 19.54
C VAL A 45 -8.36 6.44 19.60
N GLU A 46 -8.63 7.50 20.37
CA GLU A 46 -7.68 8.60 20.56
C GLU A 46 -6.34 8.11 21.17
N GLN A 47 -6.41 7.17 22.11
CA GLN A 47 -5.23 6.60 22.77
C GLN A 47 -4.34 5.78 21.85
N LEU A 48 -4.89 5.17 20.78
CA LEU A 48 -4.06 4.55 19.72
C LEU A 48 -3.08 5.56 19.09
N GLY A 49 -3.43 6.85 19.10
CA GLY A 49 -2.62 7.96 18.59
C GLY A 49 -1.75 8.69 19.62
N ALA A 50 -1.77 8.29 20.90
CA ALA A 50 -1.20 9.07 22.01
C ALA A 50 0.35 9.21 21.99
N GLY A 51 1.05 8.43 21.17
CA GLY A 51 2.53 8.43 21.12
C GLY A 51 3.21 7.73 22.30
N ASN A 52 2.44 7.27 23.29
CA ASN A 52 2.88 6.38 24.36
C ASN A 52 2.50 4.93 24.00
N TRP A 53 3.50 4.08 23.79
CA TRP A 53 3.28 2.69 23.36
C TRP A 53 2.49 1.85 24.38
N ARG A 54 2.62 2.13 25.69
CA ARG A 54 1.87 1.41 26.72
C ARG A 54 0.39 1.73 26.66
N MET A 55 0.05 3.01 26.54
CA MET A 55 -1.34 3.45 26.39
C MET A 55 -1.96 2.92 25.10
N ALA A 56 -1.21 2.96 23.99
CA ALA A 56 -1.69 2.40 22.73
C ALA A 56 -1.96 0.90 22.84
N LEU A 57 -1.11 0.14 23.55
CA LEU A 57 -1.29 -1.29 23.77
C LEU A 57 -2.50 -1.60 24.68
N GLU A 58 -2.69 -0.81 25.74
CA GLU A 58 -3.86 -0.93 26.62
C GLU A 58 -5.16 -0.62 25.85
N ALA A 59 -5.15 0.44 25.04
CA ALA A 59 -6.27 0.80 24.18
C ALA A 59 -6.58 -0.28 23.14
N GLU A 60 -5.56 -0.81 22.47
CA GLU A 60 -5.69 -1.96 21.55
C GLU A 60 -6.32 -3.16 22.28
N THR A 61 -5.83 -3.50 23.47
CA THR A 61 -6.36 -4.61 24.26
C THR A 61 -7.84 -4.40 24.62
N ALA A 62 -8.23 -3.18 24.98
CA ALA A 62 -9.62 -2.85 25.30
C ALA A 62 -10.53 -2.89 24.06
N LEU A 63 -10.06 -2.38 22.91
CA LEU A 63 -10.78 -2.47 21.64
C LEU A 63 -10.97 -3.93 21.20
N VAL A 64 -9.94 -4.77 21.33
CA VAL A 64 -10.06 -6.22 21.05
C VAL A 64 -11.11 -6.87 21.96
N ARG A 65 -11.13 -6.52 23.25
CA ARG A 65 -12.15 -7.03 24.20
C ARG A 65 -13.57 -6.58 23.87
N ALA A 66 -13.72 -5.41 23.26
CA ALA A 66 -15.00 -4.91 22.77
C ALA A 66 -15.49 -5.64 21.49
N GLY A 67 -14.67 -6.51 20.90
CA GLY A 67 -15.03 -7.31 19.75
C GLY A 67 -15.37 -6.45 18.53
N GLN A 68 -16.51 -6.74 17.90
CA GLN A 68 -16.97 -6.05 16.70
C GLN A 68 -17.11 -4.52 16.90
N ALA A 69 -17.57 -4.07 18.06
CA ALA A 69 -17.68 -2.64 18.37
C ALA A 69 -16.31 -1.96 18.42
N GLY A 70 -15.24 -2.68 18.80
CA GLY A 70 -13.87 -2.17 18.76
C GLY A 70 -13.33 -2.01 17.33
N ILE A 71 -13.69 -2.94 16.44
CA ILE A 71 -13.36 -2.85 15.01
C ILE A 71 -14.09 -1.66 14.36
N GLU A 72 -15.38 -1.51 14.64
CA GLU A 72 -16.20 -0.37 14.18
C GLU A 72 -15.65 0.96 14.70
N ALA A 73 -15.23 1.03 15.96
CA ALA A 73 -14.57 2.22 16.51
C ALA A 73 -13.26 2.54 15.79
N ALA A 74 -12.43 1.53 15.49
CA ALA A 74 -11.21 1.74 14.71
C ALA A 74 -11.51 2.18 13.27
N LEU A 75 -12.57 1.68 12.64
CA LEU A 75 -13.04 2.14 11.31
C LEU A 75 -13.46 3.60 11.35
N TRP A 76 -14.26 3.99 12.33
CA TRP A 76 -14.61 5.39 12.59
C TRP A 76 -13.35 6.26 12.79
N GLY A 77 -12.37 5.75 13.54
CA GLY A 77 -11.11 6.44 13.81
C GLY A 77 -10.21 6.67 12.58
N LEU A 78 -10.44 5.99 11.45
CA LEU A 78 -9.78 6.31 10.18
C LEU A 78 -10.18 7.68 9.62
N ALA A 79 -11.29 8.26 10.08
CA ALA A 79 -11.74 9.60 9.71
C ALA A 79 -11.16 10.72 10.61
N HIS A 80 -10.47 10.35 11.69
CA HIS A 80 -10.10 11.29 12.76
C HIS A 80 -9.19 12.45 12.27
N PRO A 81 -9.38 13.70 12.74
CA PRO A 81 -8.58 14.85 12.29
C PRO A 81 -7.07 14.70 12.56
N ASN A 82 -6.72 14.04 13.66
CA ASN A 82 -5.33 13.76 14.02
C ASN A 82 -4.76 12.53 13.26
N ALA A 83 -3.74 12.76 12.43
CA ALA A 83 -3.06 11.70 11.67
C ALA A 83 -2.42 10.60 12.54
N ARG A 84 -2.06 10.88 13.80
CA ARG A 84 -1.55 9.83 14.71
C ARG A 84 -2.63 8.82 15.06
N VAL A 85 -3.86 9.30 15.29
CA VAL A 85 -5.02 8.45 15.59
C VAL A 85 -5.38 7.61 14.37
N ARG A 86 -5.51 8.23 13.18
CA ARG A 86 -5.75 7.48 11.94
C ARG A 86 -4.70 6.40 11.67
N ARG A 87 -3.42 6.74 11.88
CA ARG A 87 -2.32 5.77 11.78
C ARG A 87 -2.46 4.63 12.79
N GLY A 88 -2.84 4.95 14.04
CA GLY A 88 -3.09 3.97 15.09
C GLY A 88 -4.23 3.03 14.72
N CYS A 89 -5.34 3.55 14.20
CA CYS A 89 -6.50 2.79 13.74
C CYS A 89 -6.15 1.86 12.57
N ALA A 90 -5.44 2.37 11.55
CA ALA A 90 -4.94 1.53 10.47
C ALA A 90 -3.99 0.43 11.00
N GLY A 91 -3.15 0.75 12.00
CA GLY A 91 -2.25 -0.21 12.63
C GLY A 91 -2.96 -1.28 13.44
N PHE A 92 -4.03 -0.92 14.15
CA PHE A 92 -4.90 -1.87 14.85
C PHE A 92 -5.46 -2.93 13.88
N MET A 93 -5.90 -2.51 12.70
CA MET A 93 -6.41 -3.42 11.68
C MET A 93 -5.36 -4.34 11.04
N ASP A 94 -4.06 -4.11 11.28
CA ASP A 94 -3.02 -5.02 10.79
C ASP A 94 -3.15 -6.41 11.40
N HIS A 95 -3.54 -6.48 12.69
CA HIS A 95 -3.71 -7.71 13.45
C HIS A 95 -5.18 -8.10 13.64
N HIS A 96 -6.09 -7.11 13.69
CA HIS A 96 -7.49 -7.33 14.09
C HIS A 96 -8.50 -7.04 12.97
N GLY A 97 -8.03 -6.65 11.79
CA GLY A 97 -8.90 -6.34 10.66
C GLY A 97 -9.59 -7.58 10.11
N THR A 98 -10.84 -7.40 9.68
CA THR A 98 -11.62 -8.38 8.92
C THR A 98 -11.81 -7.90 7.48
N ASP A 99 -12.43 -8.71 6.63
CA ASP A 99 -12.76 -8.33 5.24
C ASP A 99 -13.51 -6.99 5.16
N ALA A 100 -14.37 -6.70 6.14
CA ALA A 100 -15.10 -5.43 6.22
C ALA A 100 -14.17 -4.21 6.32
N CYS A 101 -12.94 -4.38 6.80
CA CYS A 101 -11.96 -3.30 6.91
C CYS A 101 -11.27 -2.97 5.57
N PHE A 102 -11.31 -3.86 4.58
CA PHE A 102 -10.49 -3.69 3.38
C PHE A 102 -10.83 -2.42 2.60
N ALA A 103 -12.12 -2.13 2.39
CA ALA A 103 -12.55 -0.94 1.65
C ALA A 103 -12.08 0.35 2.32
N ALA A 104 -12.19 0.44 3.65
CA ALA A 104 -11.71 1.59 4.41
C ALA A 104 -10.18 1.72 4.38
N LEU A 105 -9.45 0.60 4.53
CA LEU A 105 -8.00 0.58 4.42
C LEU A 105 -7.53 0.98 3.01
N GLN A 106 -8.22 0.52 1.97
CA GLN A 106 -7.95 0.90 0.58
C GLN A 106 -8.15 2.40 0.38
N TRP A 107 -9.27 2.94 0.87
CA TRP A 107 -9.54 4.37 0.80
C TRP A 107 -8.44 5.19 1.53
N THR A 108 -8.13 4.84 2.77
CA THR A 108 -7.07 5.49 3.55
C THR A 108 -5.71 5.39 2.84
N ALA A 109 -5.40 4.22 2.27
CA ALA A 109 -4.17 3.97 1.54
C ALA A 109 -3.97 4.89 0.33
N LEU A 110 -5.06 5.25 -0.35
CA LEU A 110 -5.03 6.05 -1.58
C LEU A 110 -5.18 7.55 -1.33
N HIS A 111 -5.91 7.93 -0.27
CA HIS A 111 -6.40 9.30 -0.12
C HIS A 111 -5.94 10.02 1.14
N ASP A 112 -5.35 9.33 2.14
CA ASP A 112 -4.93 10.02 3.36
C ASP A 112 -3.84 11.06 3.05
N PRO A 113 -3.96 12.31 3.55
CA PRO A 113 -2.97 13.34 3.28
C PRO A 113 -1.59 13.01 3.86
N ALA A 114 -1.53 12.22 4.94
CA ALA A 114 -0.30 11.86 5.62
C ALA A 114 0.30 10.55 5.03
N PRO A 115 1.51 10.60 4.41
CA PRO A 115 2.15 9.40 3.86
C PRO A 115 2.44 8.32 4.91
N SER A 116 2.58 8.71 6.18
CA SER A 116 2.76 7.76 7.29
C SER A 116 1.50 6.95 7.58
N VAL A 117 0.31 7.52 7.37
CA VAL A 117 -0.98 6.82 7.50
C VAL A 117 -1.18 5.92 6.30
N ARG A 118 -1.02 6.45 5.07
CA ARG A 118 -1.11 5.65 3.83
C ARG A 118 -0.23 4.40 3.90
N ARG A 119 1.02 4.55 4.38
CA ARG A 119 1.94 3.41 4.54
C ARG A 119 1.40 2.32 5.45
N VAL A 120 0.82 2.70 6.59
CA VAL A 120 0.27 1.73 7.53
C VAL A 120 -0.99 1.10 6.95
N ALA A 121 -1.90 1.87 6.35
CA ALA A 121 -3.10 1.34 5.73
C ALA A 121 -2.80 0.28 4.64
N VAL A 122 -1.77 0.52 3.82
CA VAL A 122 -1.32 -0.41 2.78
C VAL A 122 -0.67 -1.65 3.37
N HIS A 123 0.12 -1.48 4.44
CA HIS A 123 0.67 -2.62 5.16
C HIS A 123 -0.46 -3.49 5.72
N SER A 124 -1.41 -2.86 6.42
CA SER A 124 -2.58 -3.55 6.97
C SER A 124 -3.43 -4.21 5.90
N ALA A 125 -3.60 -3.60 4.72
CA ALA A 125 -4.33 -4.24 3.62
C ALA A 125 -3.57 -5.43 2.99
N SER A 126 -2.23 -5.42 3.03
CA SER A 126 -1.38 -6.37 2.30
C SER A 126 -0.80 -7.50 3.16
N CYS A 127 -0.67 -7.31 4.47
CA CYS A 127 -0.06 -8.28 5.37
C CYS A 127 -1.05 -9.38 5.75
N GLN A 128 -1.08 -10.45 4.97
CA GLN A 128 -1.99 -11.59 5.21
C GLN A 128 -1.54 -12.48 6.37
N ARG A 129 -0.24 -12.48 6.71
CA ARG A 129 0.33 -13.33 7.75
C ARG A 129 -0.06 -12.90 9.16
N CYS A 130 -0.33 -11.62 9.37
CA CYS A 130 -0.59 -11.05 10.68
C CYS A 130 -2.06 -11.14 11.10
N LYS A 131 -2.96 -11.63 10.24
CA LYS A 131 -4.42 -11.59 10.46
C LYS A 131 -4.99 -12.97 10.79
N PRO A 132 -6.09 -13.02 11.56
CA PRO A 132 -6.82 -14.27 11.83
C PRO A 132 -7.44 -14.87 10.56
N CYS A 133 -7.81 -14.03 9.58
CA CYS A 133 -8.22 -14.43 8.24
C CYS A 133 -7.58 -13.51 7.18
N PRO A 134 -7.22 -14.04 5.99
CA PRO A 134 -6.76 -13.20 4.90
C PRO A 134 -7.85 -12.24 4.42
N LEU A 135 -7.46 -11.00 4.10
CA LEU A 135 -8.34 -10.04 3.44
C LEU A 135 -8.58 -10.45 1.99
N THR A 136 -9.83 -10.49 1.55
CA THR A 136 -10.22 -10.92 0.19
C THR A 136 -10.25 -9.81 -0.86
N GLY A 137 -10.02 -8.56 -0.45
CA GLY A 137 -10.07 -7.41 -1.34
C GLY A 137 -8.98 -7.38 -2.42
N ASP A 138 -9.16 -6.53 -3.42
CA ASP A 138 -8.26 -6.40 -4.59
C ASP A 138 -6.92 -5.73 -4.24
N LEU A 139 -6.06 -6.49 -3.59
CA LEU A 139 -4.74 -6.02 -3.16
C LEU A 139 -3.84 -5.65 -4.35
N VAL A 140 -3.90 -6.40 -5.46
CA VAL A 140 -3.11 -6.08 -6.65
C VAL A 140 -3.55 -4.76 -7.26
N GLY A 141 -4.86 -4.51 -7.37
CA GLY A 141 -5.39 -3.23 -7.85
C GLY A 141 -4.93 -2.05 -6.99
N LEU A 142 -5.04 -2.17 -5.66
CA LEU A 142 -4.54 -1.16 -4.71
C LEU A 142 -3.05 -0.86 -4.91
N LEU A 143 -2.20 -1.88 -4.93
CA LEU A 143 -0.76 -1.70 -5.07
C LEU A 143 -0.38 -1.15 -6.46
N ALA A 144 -1.05 -1.59 -7.53
CA ALA A 144 -0.83 -1.08 -8.88
C ALA A 144 -1.17 0.41 -8.96
N GLN A 145 -2.32 0.82 -8.42
CA GLN A 145 -2.73 2.21 -8.39
C GLN A 145 -1.71 3.08 -7.64
N MET A 146 -1.34 2.67 -6.42
CA MET A 146 -0.34 3.40 -5.65
C MET A 146 1.02 3.52 -6.35
N ALA A 147 1.50 2.44 -6.97
CA ALA A 147 2.77 2.44 -7.67
C ALA A 147 2.79 3.47 -8.82
N LEU A 148 1.63 3.70 -9.44
CA LEU A 148 1.47 4.63 -10.55
C LEU A 148 1.23 6.08 -10.10
N SER A 149 0.46 6.31 -9.03
CA SER A 149 -0.09 7.64 -8.75
C SER A 149 0.29 8.28 -7.41
N ASP A 150 0.88 7.57 -6.44
CA ASP A 150 1.18 8.17 -5.12
C ASP A 150 2.29 9.24 -5.26
N THR A 151 2.06 10.44 -4.73
CA THR A 151 3.04 11.54 -4.82
C THR A 151 4.33 11.28 -4.04
N ASN A 152 4.29 10.38 -3.06
CA ASN A 152 5.44 10.02 -2.23
C ASN A 152 6.23 8.86 -2.87
N ARG A 153 7.47 9.14 -3.30
CA ARG A 153 8.37 8.12 -3.88
C ARG A 153 8.48 6.84 -3.04
N ARG A 154 8.58 6.94 -1.71
CA ARG A 154 8.71 5.75 -0.85
C ARG A 154 7.43 4.91 -0.85
N MET A 155 6.27 5.54 -0.99
CA MET A 155 4.99 4.82 -1.11
C MET A 155 4.93 4.07 -2.43
N ARG A 156 5.30 4.70 -3.54
CA ARG A 156 5.41 4.05 -4.85
C ARG A 156 6.38 2.87 -4.82
N GLU A 157 7.55 3.06 -4.21
CA GLU A 157 8.56 2.02 -4.05
C GLU A 157 8.04 0.82 -3.24
N ASN A 158 7.37 1.08 -2.10
CA ASN A 158 6.76 0.04 -1.29
C ASN A 158 5.68 -0.72 -2.07
N ALA A 159 4.88 -0.03 -2.88
CA ALA A 159 3.85 -0.65 -3.68
C ALA A 159 4.43 -1.57 -4.78
N ILE A 160 5.48 -1.11 -5.48
CA ILE A 160 6.25 -1.94 -6.43
C ILE A 160 6.82 -3.18 -5.73
N GLY A 161 7.42 -2.99 -4.55
CA GLY A 161 7.92 -4.10 -3.73
C GLY A 161 6.81 -5.05 -3.29
N GLY A 162 5.62 -4.55 -2.95
CA GLY A 162 4.45 -5.34 -2.62
C GLY A 162 3.98 -6.21 -3.79
N LEU A 163 3.88 -5.63 -5.00
CA LEU A 163 3.50 -6.34 -6.22
C LEU A 163 4.45 -7.50 -6.55
N ARG A 164 5.74 -7.37 -6.24
CA ARG A 164 6.70 -8.48 -6.40
C ARG A 164 6.34 -9.72 -5.58
N HIS A 165 5.62 -9.58 -4.48
CA HIS A 165 5.25 -10.70 -3.60
C HIS A 165 3.83 -11.23 -3.85
N GLN A 166 3.11 -10.64 -4.81
CA GLN A 166 1.79 -11.13 -5.21
C GLN A 166 1.90 -12.22 -6.28
N PRO A 167 0.87 -13.07 -6.43
CA PRO A 167 0.73 -13.91 -7.61
C PRO A 167 0.85 -13.10 -8.90
N GLN A 168 1.13 -13.80 -10.00
CA GLN A 168 1.24 -13.17 -11.31
C GLN A 168 -0.10 -12.57 -11.72
N ASP A 169 -0.10 -11.28 -12.05
CA ASP A 169 -1.31 -10.53 -12.44
C ASP A 169 -0.98 -9.55 -13.57
N ALA A 170 -1.81 -9.56 -14.62
CA ALA A 170 -1.64 -8.72 -15.80
C ALA A 170 -1.64 -7.22 -15.47
N ARG A 171 -2.36 -6.79 -14.42
CA ARG A 171 -2.41 -5.40 -13.96
C ARG A 171 -1.09 -4.99 -13.31
N ALA A 172 -0.47 -5.90 -12.55
CA ALA A 172 0.86 -5.68 -11.99
C ALA A 172 1.91 -5.53 -13.11
N VAL A 173 1.84 -6.39 -14.12
CA VAL A 173 2.69 -6.30 -15.33
C VAL A 173 2.51 -4.95 -16.02
N ALA A 174 1.28 -4.57 -16.35
CA ALA A 174 0.97 -3.31 -17.03
C ALA A 174 1.44 -2.07 -16.23
N ALA A 175 1.30 -2.12 -14.90
CA ALA A 175 1.82 -1.05 -14.03
C ALA A 175 3.35 -0.95 -14.11
N MET A 176 4.08 -2.07 -14.02
CA MET A 176 5.54 -2.04 -14.08
C MET A 176 6.06 -1.61 -15.47
N GLU A 177 5.42 -2.05 -16.54
CA GLU A 177 5.75 -1.59 -17.90
C GLU A 177 5.55 -0.08 -18.06
N THR A 178 4.46 0.44 -17.49
CA THR A 178 4.20 1.88 -17.50
C THR A 178 5.27 2.64 -16.73
N ILE A 179 5.62 2.19 -15.52
CA ILE A 179 6.70 2.81 -14.72
C ILE A 179 8.04 2.76 -15.47
N LEU A 180 8.41 1.64 -16.08
CA LEU A 180 9.66 1.53 -16.84
C LEU A 180 9.71 2.47 -18.06
N ARG A 181 8.55 2.82 -18.62
CA ARG A 181 8.43 3.73 -19.76
C ARG A 181 8.45 5.21 -19.35
N THR A 182 7.79 5.56 -18.24
CA THR A 182 7.54 6.98 -17.89
C THR A 182 8.39 7.51 -16.75
N GLU A 183 8.90 6.63 -15.88
CA GLU A 183 9.60 7.04 -14.67
C GLU A 183 11.04 7.47 -14.97
N THR A 184 11.46 8.55 -14.33
CA THR A 184 12.83 9.09 -14.40
C THR A 184 13.66 8.73 -13.18
N ASP A 185 13.03 8.49 -12.02
CA ASP A 185 13.72 8.09 -10.80
C ASP A 185 14.39 6.70 -10.99
N PRO A 186 15.73 6.61 -10.93
CA PRO A 186 16.45 5.38 -11.21
C PRO A 186 16.16 4.28 -10.19
N ARG A 187 15.78 4.62 -8.96
CA ARG A 187 15.43 3.66 -7.93
C ARG A 187 14.09 3.02 -8.26
N LEU A 188 13.07 3.82 -8.58
CA LEU A 188 11.76 3.29 -8.97
C LEU A 188 11.84 2.44 -10.23
N ARG A 189 12.61 2.87 -11.24
CA ARG A 189 12.86 2.08 -12.45
C ARG A 189 13.50 0.73 -12.13
N ARG A 190 14.50 0.71 -11.26
CA ARG A 190 15.18 -0.52 -10.84
C ARG A 190 14.23 -1.46 -10.11
N GLU A 191 13.48 -0.95 -9.14
CA GLU A 191 12.50 -1.77 -8.41
C GLU A 191 11.43 -2.32 -9.36
N ALA A 192 10.91 -1.50 -10.29
CA ALA A 192 9.92 -1.94 -11.27
C ALA A 192 10.49 -3.02 -12.21
N HIS A 193 11.76 -2.90 -12.60
CA HIS A 193 12.45 -3.94 -13.37
C HIS A 193 12.50 -5.26 -12.60
N HIS A 194 12.86 -5.24 -11.31
CA HIS A 194 12.90 -6.45 -10.49
C HIS A 194 11.52 -7.06 -10.26
N ALA A 195 10.51 -6.23 -10.00
CA ALA A 195 9.13 -6.68 -9.85
C ALA A 195 8.61 -7.31 -11.16
N LEU A 196 8.87 -6.69 -12.32
CA LEU A 196 8.45 -7.20 -13.62
C LEU A 196 9.10 -8.55 -13.97
N LYS A 197 10.36 -8.78 -13.60
CA LYS A 197 10.98 -10.11 -13.76
C LYS A 197 10.27 -11.21 -12.97
N HIS A 198 9.59 -10.87 -11.88
CA HIS A 198 8.80 -11.83 -11.10
C HIS A 198 7.41 -12.03 -11.72
N GLN A 199 6.78 -10.93 -12.10
CA GLN A 199 5.41 -10.88 -12.62
C GLN A 199 5.29 -11.42 -14.06
N ASP A 200 6.32 -11.26 -14.89
CA ASP A 200 6.34 -11.71 -16.28
C ASP A 200 7.57 -12.62 -16.57
N PRO A 201 7.37 -13.94 -16.65
CA PRO A 201 8.42 -14.90 -17.03
C PRO A 201 9.05 -14.65 -18.40
N ASN A 202 8.28 -14.14 -19.38
CA ASN A 202 8.79 -13.85 -20.72
C ASN A 202 9.71 -12.63 -20.70
N TYR A 203 9.30 -11.57 -19.98
CA TYR A 203 10.17 -10.42 -19.74
C TYR A 203 11.48 -10.85 -19.07
N ARG A 204 11.40 -11.70 -18.03
CA ARG A 204 12.59 -12.25 -17.36
C ARG A 204 13.50 -13.00 -18.32
N ALA A 205 12.96 -13.92 -19.12
CA ALA A 205 13.73 -14.71 -20.08
C ALA A 205 14.48 -13.82 -21.07
N ARG A 206 13.80 -12.80 -21.61
CA ARG A 206 14.38 -11.82 -22.55
C ARG A 206 15.52 -11.02 -21.92
N VAL A 207 15.30 -10.48 -20.72
CA VAL A 207 16.32 -9.70 -20.00
C VAL A 207 17.53 -10.55 -19.66
N ASP A 208 17.31 -11.78 -19.18
CA ASP A 208 18.39 -12.69 -18.81
C ASP A 208 19.21 -13.11 -20.05
N ALA A 209 18.58 -13.30 -21.21
CA ALA A 209 19.27 -13.55 -22.48
C ALA A 209 20.17 -12.38 -22.91
N GLN A 210 19.63 -11.16 -22.92
CA GLN A 210 20.39 -9.96 -23.26
C GLN A 210 21.57 -9.72 -22.31
N ALA A 211 21.39 -9.98 -21.01
CA ALA A 211 22.46 -9.86 -20.03
C ALA A 211 23.60 -10.84 -20.31
N ARG A 212 23.29 -12.09 -20.68
CA ARG A 212 24.28 -13.10 -21.08
C ARG A 212 25.06 -12.66 -22.32
N GLU A 213 24.37 -12.21 -23.36
CA GLU A 213 25.01 -11.73 -24.60
C GLU A 213 25.98 -10.56 -24.33
N ARG A 214 25.56 -9.58 -23.53
CA ARG A 214 26.42 -8.46 -23.12
C ARG A 214 27.65 -8.92 -22.35
N GLY A 215 27.49 -9.90 -21.45
CA GLY A 215 28.59 -10.50 -20.70
C GLY A 215 29.63 -11.16 -21.63
N ILE A 216 29.16 -11.94 -22.61
CA ILE A 216 30.01 -12.58 -23.62
C ILE A 216 30.75 -11.53 -24.46
N ALA A 217 30.05 -10.50 -24.94
CA ALA A 217 30.66 -9.42 -25.72
C ALA A 217 31.73 -8.66 -24.90
N THR A 218 31.45 -8.36 -23.63
CA THR A 218 32.40 -7.69 -22.73
C THR A 218 33.64 -8.55 -22.50
N ALA A 219 33.48 -9.86 -22.31
CA ALA A 219 34.60 -10.79 -22.14
C ALA A 219 35.48 -10.87 -23.40
N ARG A 220 34.86 -10.91 -24.59
CA ARG A 220 35.59 -10.89 -25.88
C ARG A 220 36.40 -9.61 -26.04
N ALA A 221 35.79 -8.45 -25.82
CA ALA A 221 36.45 -7.14 -25.93
C ALA A 221 37.65 -7.02 -24.97
N ARG A 222 37.53 -7.54 -23.73
CA ARG A 222 38.64 -7.58 -22.76
C ARG A 222 39.79 -8.46 -23.25
N LYS A 223 39.50 -9.63 -23.82
CA LYS A 223 40.52 -10.54 -24.36
C LYS A 223 41.25 -9.92 -25.54
N GLU A 224 40.54 -9.28 -26.46
CA GLU A 224 41.13 -8.56 -27.60
C GLU A 224 42.04 -7.41 -27.16
N GLN A 225 41.62 -6.60 -26.17
CA GLN A 225 42.46 -5.55 -25.60
C GLN A 225 43.72 -6.09 -24.92
N GLN A 226 43.64 -7.25 -24.27
CA GLN A 226 44.80 -7.89 -23.64
C GLN A 226 45.81 -8.38 -24.70
N LEU A 227 45.32 -9.00 -25.77
CA LEU A 227 46.17 -9.44 -26.89
C LEU A 227 46.85 -8.26 -27.57
N LEU A 228 46.12 -7.16 -27.80
CA LEU A 228 46.68 -5.93 -28.38
C LEU A 228 47.79 -5.36 -27.49
N ARG A 229 47.58 -5.28 -26.17
CA ARG A 229 48.62 -4.80 -25.22
C ARG A 229 49.87 -5.67 -25.20
N GLN A 230 49.70 -6.99 -25.29
CA GLN A 230 50.82 -7.93 -25.39
C GLN A 230 51.60 -7.73 -26.68
N SER A 231 50.92 -7.53 -27.81
CA SER A 231 51.57 -7.28 -29.10
C SER A 231 52.30 -5.93 -29.21
N THR A 232 51.93 -4.93 -28.40
CA THR A 232 52.56 -3.59 -28.39
C THR A 232 53.64 -3.42 -27.32
N GLY A 233 53.81 -4.39 -26.41
CA GLY A 233 54.75 -4.33 -25.29
C GLY A 233 56.06 -5.10 -25.49
N GLU A 234 56.31 -5.64 -26.69
CA GLU A 234 57.52 -6.40 -27.06
C GLU A 234 58.54 -5.59 -27.88
N LEU A 235 58.58 -4.26 -27.75
CA LEU A 235 59.64 -3.40 -28.29
C LEU A 235 60.37 -2.69 -27.15
#